data_AF-A0A832EYB7-F1
#
_entry.id   AF-A0A832EYB7-F1
#
_cell.length_a   1.000
_cell.length_b   1.000
_cell.length_c   1.000
_cell.angle_alpha   90.00
_cell.angle_beta   90.00
_cell.angle_gamma   90.00
#
_symmetry.space_group_name_H-M   'P 1'
#
loop_
_entity.id
_entity.type
_entity.pdbx_description
1 polymer ?
#
loop_
_entity_poly.entity_id
_entity_poly.type
_entity_poly.pdbx_seq_one_letter_code
_entity_poly.pdbx_strand_id
1 'polypeptide(L)'
;MLAQQVLKNVLYSSSSTLVANLAGLVTVIFLARALKPELFGLYSLSISTVAIVSVFTDLGIRSAATRYIADAMKLEDYGLAGGYARFLINLKLLLTVLVASALFFLSDFLANVFNKPISDLLRLLSLYLFFTSFNSLLLGMANAMNDFKADFLNSSVS
;
A
#
# COMPACT_ATOMS: atom_id res chain seq x y z
N MET A 1 5.20 31.93 1.02
CA MET A 1 4.01 31.18 1.49
C MET A 1 4.08 29.71 1.07
N LEU A 2 4.33 29.38 -0.21
CA LEU A 2 4.49 28.00 -0.70
C LEU A 2 5.55 27.17 0.05
N ALA A 3 6.76 27.72 0.27
CA ALA A 3 7.83 27.00 0.97
C ALA A 3 7.44 26.55 2.39
N GLN A 4 6.65 27.34 3.11
CA GLN A 4 6.19 27.00 4.47
C GLN A 4 5.11 25.90 4.44
N GLN A 5 4.24 25.91 3.43
CA GLN A 5 3.17 24.92 3.27
C GLN A 5 3.71 23.56 2.81
N VAL A 6 4.65 23.57 1.86
CA VAL A 6 5.41 22.38 1.46
C VAL A 6 6.20 21.83 2.64
N LEU A 7 6.92 22.68 3.38
CA LEU A 7 7.66 22.25 4.58
C LEU A 7 6.74 21.61 5.62
N LYS A 8 5.57 22.21 5.89
CA LYS A 8 4.59 21.65 6.82
C LYS A 8 4.06 20.27 6.37
N ASN A 9 3.75 20.11 5.08
CA ASN A 9 3.29 18.83 4.52
C ASN A 9 4.38 17.76 4.56
N VAL A 10 5.62 18.13 4.23
CA VAL A 10 6.79 17.24 4.32
C VAL A 10 7.04 16.85 5.78
N LEU A 11 7.02 17.79 6.72
CA LEU A 11 7.19 17.52 8.15
C LEU A 11 6.08 16.61 8.68
N TYR A 12 4.83 16.85 8.30
CA TYR A 12 3.70 16.02 8.70
C TYR A 12 3.83 14.60 8.15
N SER A 13 4.10 14.45 6.86
CA SER A 13 4.25 13.14 6.21
C SER A 13 5.45 12.36 6.74
N SER A 14 6.57 13.05 6.97
CA SER A 14 7.78 12.44 7.55
C SER A 14 7.53 12.03 9.00
N SER A 15 6.88 12.88 9.80
CA SER A 15 6.53 12.55 11.19
C SER A 15 5.58 11.36 11.26
N SER A 16 4.55 11.32 10.40
CA SER A 16 3.64 10.18 10.30
C SER A 16 4.39 8.90 9.94
N THR A 17 5.35 8.97 9.01
CA THR A 17 6.16 7.82 8.61
C THR A 17 7.07 7.35 9.74
N LEU A 18 7.70 8.29 10.47
CA LEU A 18 8.54 7.98 11.63
C LEU A 18 7.73 7.32 12.75
N VAL A 19 6.56 7.85 13.08
CA VAL A 19 5.67 7.28 14.10
C VAL A 19 5.23 5.87 13.70
N ALA A 20 4.84 5.67 12.44
CA ALA A 20 4.47 4.36 11.93
C ALA A 20 5.63 3.36 12.00
N ASN A 21 6.85 3.77 11.64
CA ASN A 21 8.05 2.94 11.71
C ASN A 21 8.42 2.59 13.15
N LEU A 22 8.36 3.55 14.07
CA LEU A 22 8.62 3.31 15.49
C LEU A 22 7.58 2.35 16.09
N ALA A 23 6.30 2.53 15.77
CA ALA A 23 5.24 1.61 16.17
C ALA A 23 5.48 0.19 15.61
N GLY A 24 5.90 0.09 14.34
CA GLY A 24 6.30 -1.16 13.71
C GLY A 24 7.47 -1.84 14.44
N LEU A 25 8.51 -1.08 14.76
CA LEU A 25 9.66 -1.59 15.51
C LEU A 25 9.26 -2.11 16.89
N VAL A 26 8.47 -1.35 17.65
CA VAL A 26 7.97 -1.79 18.96
C VAL A 26 7.15 -3.07 18.82
N THR A 27 6.30 -3.16 17.80
CA THR A 27 5.48 -4.35 17.51
C THR A 27 6.36 -5.56 17.21
N VAL A 28 7.41 -5.40 16.39
CA VAL A 28 8.35 -6.48 16.08
C VAL A 28 9.11 -6.94 17.33
N ILE A 29 9.60 -6.01 18.16
CA ILE A 29 10.29 -6.34 19.42
C ILE A 29 9.35 -7.09 20.38
N PHE A 30 8.11 -6.63 20.50
CA PHE A 30 7.11 -7.27 21.33
C PHE A 30 6.81 -8.69 20.83
N LEU A 31 6.58 -8.87 19.52
CA LEU A 31 6.34 -10.18 18.92
C LEU A 31 7.54 -11.11 19.08
N ALA A 32 8.77 -10.62 18.91
CA ALA A 32 9.97 -11.43 19.09
C ALA A 32 10.16 -11.94 20.53
N ARG A 33 9.64 -11.21 21.53
CA ARG A 33 9.67 -11.63 22.94
C ARG A 33 8.46 -12.47 23.34
N ALA A 34 7.29 -12.19 22.78
CA ALA A 34 6.05 -12.90 23.07
C ALA A 34 5.99 -14.26 22.38
N LEU A 35 6.55 -14.37 21.18
CA LEU A 35 6.62 -15.61 20.41
C LEU A 35 7.90 -16.38 20.76
N LYS A 36 7.81 -17.70 20.76
CA LYS A 36 9.01 -18.56 20.76
C LYS A 36 9.85 -18.26 19.50
N PRO A 37 11.19 -18.40 19.55
CA PRO A 37 12.07 -18.12 18.41
C PRO A 37 11.64 -18.81 17.11
N GLU A 38 11.13 -20.04 17.23
CA GLU A 38 10.61 -20.83 16.10
C GLU A 38 9.40 -20.16 15.43
N LEU A 39 8.42 -19.71 16.21
CA LEU A 39 7.21 -19.06 15.70
C LEU A 39 7.51 -17.69 15.11
N PHE A 40 8.41 -16.92 15.72
CA PHE A 40 8.86 -15.64 15.19
C PHE A 40 9.60 -15.82 13.85
N GLY A 41 10.38 -16.89 13.69
CA GLY A 41 11.02 -17.24 12.43
C GLY A 41 10.01 -17.53 11.32
N LEU A 42 8.97 -18.32 11.60
CA LEU A 42 7.89 -18.61 10.64
C LEU A 42 7.12 -17.34 10.25
N TYR A 43 6.80 -16.49 11.24
CA TYR A 43 6.14 -15.21 11.01
C TYR A 43 6.97 -14.29 10.10
N SER A 44 8.24 -14.08 10.45
CA SER A 44 9.13 -13.18 9.72
C SER A 44 9.36 -13.64 8.28
N LEU A 45 9.53 -14.95 8.06
CA LEU A 45 9.67 -15.53 6.73
C LEU A 45 8.41 -15.31 5.89
N SER A 46 7.23 -15.54 6.48
CA SER A 46 5.94 -15.41 5.78
C SER A 46 5.65 -13.95 5.40
N ILE A 47 5.88 -13.01 6.33
CA ILE A 47 5.72 -11.57 6.06
C ILE A 47 6.69 -11.10 4.98
N SER A 48 7.95 -11.53 5.04
CA SER A 48 8.95 -11.15 4.02
C SER A 48 8.59 -11.69 2.64
N THR A 49 8.08 -12.91 2.57
CA THR A 49 7.59 -13.53 1.33
C THR A 49 6.45 -12.71 0.74
N VAL A 50 5.46 -12.34 1.57
CA VAL A 50 4.31 -11.53 1.13
C VAL A 50 4.75 -10.12 0.73
N ALA A 51 5.75 -9.54 1.40
CA ALA A 51 6.30 -8.23 1.05
C ALA A 51 6.98 -8.22 -0.32
N ILE A 52 7.68 -9.29 -0.70
CA ILE A 52 8.25 -9.43 -2.05
C ILE A 52 7.12 -9.54 -3.09
N VAL A 53 6.13 -10.37 -2.79
CA VAL A 53 4.99 -10.63 -3.68
C VAL A 53 4.09 -9.40 -3.85
N SER A 54 3.97 -8.55 -2.83
CA SER A 54 3.12 -7.34 -2.87
C SER A 54 3.62 -6.27 -3.84
N VAL A 55 4.91 -6.29 -4.22
CA VAL A 55 5.43 -5.38 -5.25
C VAL A 55 4.67 -5.54 -6.56
N PHE A 56 4.26 -6.76 -6.89
CA PHE A 56 3.50 -7.08 -8.10
C PHE A 56 2.03 -6.63 -8.02
N THR A 57 1.50 -6.31 -6.83
CA THR A 57 0.13 -5.78 -6.70
C THR A 57 0.07 -4.27 -6.80
N ASP A 58 1.19 -3.56 -6.60
CA ASP A 58 1.17 -2.09 -6.55
C ASP A 58 1.85 -1.39 -7.73
N LEU A 59 2.74 -2.03 -8.52
CA LEU A 59 3.31 -1.58 -9.82
C LEU A 59 3.19 -0.07 -10.22
N GLY A 60 3.42 0.87 -9.30
CA GLY A 60 3.18 2.30 -9.49
C GLY A 60 1.71 2.77 -9.52
N ILE A 61 0.70 1.89 -9.37
CA ILE A 61 -0.73 2.21 -9.41
C ILE A 61 -1.11 3.30 -8.40
N ARG A 62 -0.62 3.20 -7.16
CA ARG A 62 -0.89 4.23 -6.15
C ARG A 62 -0.39 5.62 -6.58
N SER A 63 0.80 5.69 -7.17
CA SER A 63 1.37 6.95 -7.66
C SER A 63 0.62 7.47 -8.88
N ALA A 64 0.25 6.58 -9.81
CA ALA A 64 -0.58 6.90 -10.96
C ALA A 64 -1.95 7.45 -10.53
N ALA A 65 -2.58 6.86 -9.51
CA ALA A 65 -3.84 7.33 -8.95
C ALA A 65 -3.70 8.75 -8.39
N THR A 66 -2.68 9.02 -7.57
CA THR A 66 -2.45 10.36 -7.03
C THR A 66 -2.28 11.39 -8.16
N ARG A 67 -1.46 11.08 -9.17
CA ARG A 67 -1.09 12.01 -10.24
C ARG A 67 -2.21 12.24 -11.25
N TYR A 68 -2.65 11.20 -11.94
CA TYR A 68 -3.57 11.34 -13.08
C TYR A 68 -4.97 11.80 -12.65
N ILE A 69 -5.43 11.38 -11.46
CA ILE A 69 -6.72 11.84 -10.93
C ILE A 69 -6.61 13.31 -10.53
N ALA A 70 -5.54 13.72 -9.84
CA ALA A 70 -5.34 15.13 -9.47
C ALA A 70 -5.22 16.03 -10.72
N ASP A 71 -4.42 15.62 -11.71
CA ASP A 71 -4.24 16.37 -12.96
C ASP A 71 -5.57 16.54 -13.72
N ALA A 72 -6.40 15.49 -13.80
CA ALA A 72 -7.72 15.58 -14.42
C ALA A 72 -8.69 16.48 -13.63
N MET A 73 -8.66 16.42 -12.29
CA MET A 73 -9.46 17.30 -11.44
C MET A 73 -9.05 18.78 -11.57
N LYS A 74 -7.76 19.08 -11.73
CA LYS A 74 -7.23 20.44 -11.95
C LYS A 74 -7.75 21.05 -13.26
N LEU A 75 -8.02 20.23 -14.26
CA LEU A 75 -8.63 20.64 -15.53
C LEU A 75 -10.17 20.73 -15.48
N GLU A 76 -10.77 20.51 -14.30
CA GLU A 76 -12.23 20.41 -14.08
C GLU A 76 -12.91 19.30 -14.91
N ASP A 77 -12.12 18.36 -15.47
CA ASP A 77 -12.63 17.22 -16.21
C ASP A 77 -12.88 16.03 -15.26
N TYR A 78 -13.98 16.11 -14.53
CA TYR A 78 -14.40 15.06 -13.60
C TYR A 78 -14.76 13.74 -14.31
N GLY A 79 -15.12 13.79 -15.59
CA GLY A 79 -15.37 12.61 -16.40
C GLY A 79 -14.09 11.80 -16.61
N LEU A 80 -13.02 12.49 -17.00
CA LEU A 80 -11.68 11.90 -17.15
C LEU A 80 -11.12 11.40 -15.81
N ALA A 81 -11.28 12.17 -14.72
CA ALA A 81 -10.86 11.76 -13.38
C ALA A 81 -11.55 10.45 -12.94
N GLY A 82 -12.87 10.34 -13.17
CA GLY A 82 -13.63 9.12 -12.92
C GLY A 82 -13.22 7.95 -13.82
N GLY A 83 -12.85 8.24 -15.08
CA GLY A 83 -12.29 7.26 -16.02
C GLY A 83 -10.97 6.67 -15.51
N TYR A 84 -10.03 7.50 -15.09
CA TYR A 84 -8.77 7.06 -14.50
C TYR A 84 -8.99 6.26 -13.22
N ALA A 85 -9.87 6.72 -12.33
CA ALA A 85 -10.19 6.00 -11.10
C ALA A 85 -10.73 4.59 -11.39
N ARG A 86 -11.71 4.45 -12.30
CA ARG A 86 -12.27 3.14 -12.69
C ARG A 86 -11.23 2.24 -13.32
N PHE A 87 -10.41 2.76 -14.23
CA PHE A 87 -9.35 1.99 -14.86
C PHE A 87 -8.34 1.46 -13.83
N LEU A 88 -7.88 2.32 -12.93
CA LEU A 88 -6.92 1.95 -11.88
C LEU A 88 -7.52 0.97 -10.86
N ILE A 89 -8.81 1.10 -10.51
CA ILE A 89 -9.52 0.12 -9.67
C ILE A 89 -9.53 -1.25 -10.36
N ASN A 90 -9.93 -1.32 -11.63
CA ASN A 90 -10.00 -2.57 -12.37
C ASN A 90 -8.62 -3.22 -12.51
N LEU A 91 -7.59 -2.42 -12.84
CA LEU A 91 -6.21 -2.89 -12.93
C LEU A 91 -5.71 -3.40 -11.58
N LYS A 92 -5.97 -2.66 -10.49
CA LYS A 92 -5.58 -3.05 -9.14
C LYS A 92 -6.24 -4.35 -8.71
N LEU A 93 -7.55 -4.49 -8.95
CA LEU A 93 -8.30 -5.71 -8.66
C LEU A 93 -7.73 -6.89 -9.44
N LEU A 94 -7.50 -6.74 -10.75
CA LEU A 94 -6.94 -7.78 -11.60
C LEU A 94 -5.57 -8.26 -11.09
N LEU A 95 -4.63 -7.34 -10.85
CA LEU A 95 -3.30 -7.69 -10.35
C LEU A 95 -3.35 -8.30 -8.96
N THR A 96 -4.13 -7.72 -8.06
CA THR A 96 -4.22 -8.19 -6.67
C THR A 96 -4.84 -9.58 -6.60
N VAL A 97 -5.90 -9.85 -7.38
CA VAL A 97 -6.52 -11.18 -7.45
C VAL A 97 -5.55 -12.19 -8.06
N LEU A 98 -4.87 -11.85 -9.15
CA LEU A 98 -3.90 -12.75 -9.78
C LEU A 98 -2.77 -13.11 -8.81
N VAL A 99 -2.16 -12.11 -8.18
CA VAL A 99 -1.02 -12.30 -7.27
C VAL A 99 -1.45 -13.01 -5.98
N ALA A 100 -2.58 -12.63 -5.38
CA ALA A 100 -3.09 -13.31 -4.17
C ALA A 100 -3.48 -14.77 -4.47
N SER A 101 -4.12 -15.03 -5.61
CA SER A 101 -4.45 -16.41 -6.03
C SER A 101 -3.18 -17.22 -6.28
N ALA A 102 -2.20 -16.64 -6.98
CA ALA A 102 -0.92 -17.30 -7.19
C ALA A 102 -0.24 -17.64 -5.85
N LEU A 103 -0.21 -16.71 -4.90
CA LEU A 103 0.35 -16.95 -3.57
C LEU A 103 -0.42 -18.03 -2.79
N PHE A 104 -1.76 -18.05 -2.90
CA PHE A 104 -2.61 -19.04 -2.26
C PHE A 104 -2.35 -20.46 -2.79
N PHE A 105 -2.27 -20.64 -4.10
CA PHE A 105 -2.00 -21.95 -4.71
C PHE A 105 -0.54 -22.39 -4.58
N LEU A 106 0.41 -21.45 -4.56
CA LEU A 106 1.83 -21.75 -4.34
C LEU A 106 2.18 -21.92 -2.86
N SER A 107 1.24 -21.75 -1.91
CA SER A 107 1.55 -21.78 -0.48
C SER A 107 2.16 -23.11 -0.04
N ASP A 108 1.63 -24.24 -0.52
CA ASP A 108 2.12 -25.57 -0.21
C ASP A 108 3.50 -25.82 -0.84
N PHE A 109 3.68 -25.37 -2.08
CA PHE A 109 4.96 -25.44 -2.77
C PHE A 109 6.03 -24.64 -2.02
N LEU A 110 5.72 -23.40 -1.62
CA LEU A 110 6.63 -22.55 -0.85
C LEU A 110 6.95 -23.17 0.52
N ALA A 111 5.96 -23.73 1.22
CA ALA A 111 6.18 -24.43 2.48
C ALA A 111 7.18 -25.59 2.34
N ASN A 112 7.07 -26.35 1.25
CA ASN A 112 8.00 -27.44 0.93
C ASN A 112 9.41 -26.91 0.59
N VAL A 113 9.52 -25.86 -0.23
CA VAL A 113 10.81 -25.24 -0.60
C VAL A 113 11.53 -24.71 0.65
N PHE A 114 10.81 -24.05 1.54
CA PHE A 114 11.39 -23.53 2.78
C PHE A 114 11.58 -24.59 3.87
N ASN A 115 11.07 -25.83 3.68
CA ASN A 115 11.06 -26.89 4.68
C ASN A 115 10.46 -26.40 6.03
N LYS A 116 9.39 -25.61 5.96
CA LYS A 116 8.73 -25.01 7.13
C LYS A 116 7.20 -25.08 6.97
N PRO A 117 6.44 -25.30 8.06
CA PRO A 117 4.98 -25.38 8.02
C PRO A 117 4.32 -23.99 7.93
N ILE A 118 4.59 -23.26 6.84
CA ILE A 118 4.06 -21.89 6.64
C ILE A 118 2.87 -21.82 5.67
N SER A 119 2.39 -22.95 5.13
CA SER A 119 1.36 -22.94 4.08
C SER A 119 0.08 -22.23 4.53
N ASP A 120 -0.46 -22.60 5.69
CA ASP A 120 -1.69 -21.98 6.21
C ASP A 120 -1.51 -20.48 6.52
N LEU A 121 -0.32 -20.11 7.00
CA LEU A 121 0.03 -18.72 7.27
C LEU A 121 0.11 -17.91 5.97
N LEU A 122 0.73 -18.47 4.92
CA LEU A 122 0.79 -17.83 3.60
C LEU A 122 -0.61 -17.69 2.96
N ARG A 123 -1.48 -18.70 3.10
CA ARG A 123 -2.88 -18.62 2.65
C ARG A 123 -3.62 -17.49 3.35
N LEU A 124 -3.48 -17.38 4.67
CA LEU A 124 -4.08 -16.27 5.43
C LEU A 124 -3.51 -14.92 4.99
N LEU A 125 -2.19 -14.83 4.79
CA LEU A 125 -1.54 -13.60 4.35
C LEU A 125 -1.87 -13.22 2.90
N SER A 126 -2.26 -14.18 2.04
CA SER A 126 -2.77 -13.88 0.70
C SER A 126 -4.09 -13.10 0.74
N LEU A 127 -4.97 -13.41 1.71
CA LEU A 127 -6.19 -12.64 1.95
C LEU A 127 -5.84 -11.25 2.51
N TYR A 128 -4.90 -11.18 3.46
CA TYR A 128 -4.40 -9.90 3.97
C TYR A 128 -3.79 -9.01 2.87
N LEU A 129 -3.07 -9.60 1.92
CA LEU A 129 -2.51 -8.89 0.76
C LEU A 129 -3.60 -8.19 -0.06
N PHE A 130 -4.78 -8.80 -0.18
CA PHE A 130 -5.92 -8.20 -0.88
C PHE A 130 -6.36 -6.88 -0.21
N PHE A 131 -6.58 -6.91 1.11
CA PHE A 131 -7.01 -5.73 1.87
C PHE A 131 -5.96 -4.62 1.86
N THR A 132 -4.69 -4.97 2.07
CA THR A 132 -3.61 -3.99 2.08
C THR A 132 -3.39 -3.35 0.71
N SER A 133 -3.49 -4.13 -0.36
CA SER A 133 -3.39 -3.63 -1.73
C SER A 133 -4.52 -2.65 -2.03
N PHE A 134 -5.77 -2.97 -1.66
CA PHE A 134 -6.89 -2.07 -1.91
C PHE A 134 -6.80 -0.78 -1.08
N ASN A 135 -6.37 -0.88 0.18
CA ASN A 135 -6.09 0.28 1.02
C ASN A 135 -5.04 1.21 0.41
N SER A 136 -4.00 0.66 -0.24
CA SER A 136 -2.97 1.48 -0.89
C SER A 136 -3.53 2.33 -2.04
N LEU A 137 -4.47 1.79 -2.82
CA LEU A 137 -5.17 2.53 -3.88
C LEU A 137 -6.05 3.64 -3.33
N LEU A 138 -6.84 3.34 -2.28
CA LEU A 138 -7.72 4.34 -1.63
C LEU A 138 -6.90 5.51 -1.09
N LEU A 139 -5.75 5.24 -0.48
CA LEU A 139 -4.82 6.29 -0.05
C LEU A 139 -4.27 7.12 -1.22
N GLY A 140 -4.01 6.50 -2.38
CA GLY A 140 -3.61 7.24 -3.58
C GLY A 140 -4.70 8.19 -4.07
N MET A 141 -5.94 7.73 -4.11
CA MET A 141 -7.10 8.57 -4.49
C MET A 141 -7.35 9.70 -3.47
N ALA A 142 -7.26 9.41 -2.18
CA ALA A 142 -7.40 10.43 -1.13
C ALA A 142 -6.29 11.48 -1.24
N ASN A 143 -5.06 11.06 -1.54
CA ASN A 143 -3.95 11.97 -1.79
C ASN A 143 -4.19 12.84 -3.04
N ALA A 144 -4.79 12.30 -4.11
CA ALA A 144 -5.17 13.08 -5.29
C ALA A 144 -6.13 14.23 -4.92
N MET A 145 -7.13 13.94 -4.09
CA MET A 145 -8.11 14.94 -3.63
C MET A 145 -7.46 16.03 -2.77
N ASN A 146 -6.48 15.66 -1.93
CA ASN A 146 -5.74 16.62 -1.11
C ASN A 146 -4.83 17.52 -1.96
N ASP A 147 -4.15 16.96 -2.96
CA ASP A 147 -3.29 17.72 -3.88
C ASP A 147 -4.11 18.72 -4.71
N PHE A 148 -5.26 18.28 -5.24
CA PHE A 148 -6.19 19.16 -5.93
C PHE A 148 -6.66 20.34 -5.06
N LYS A 149 -7.06 20.08 -3.80
CA LYS A 149 -7.51 21.14 -2.88
C LYS A 149 -6.40 22.15 -2.57
N ALA A 150 -5.16 21.69 -2.43
CA ALA A 150 -4.02 22.56 -2.14
C ALA A 150 -3.75 23.52 -3.30
N ASP A 151 -3.80 23.04 -4.54
CA ASP A 151 -3.57 23.85 -5.73
C ASP A 151 -4.73 24.81 -6.03
N PHE A 152 -5.98 24.36 -5.86
CA PHE A 152 -7.17 25.20 -6.07
C PHE A 152 -7.19 26.45 -5.18
N LEU A 153 -6.84 26.29 -3.89
CA LEU A 153 -6.74 27.40 -2.94
C LEU A 153 -5.66 28.41 -3.36
N ASN A 154 -4.57 27.95 -3.97
CA ASN A 154 -3.50 28.82 -4.44
C ASN A 154 -3.89 29.60 -5.69
N SER A 155 -4.63 29.00 -6.64
CA SER A 155 -5.09 29.68 -7.86
C SER A 155 -6.19 30.71 -7.62
N SER A 156 -6.94 30.61 -6.52
CA SER A 156 -7.99 31.59 -6.17
C SER A 156 -7.49 32.87 -5.49
N VAL A 157 -6.21 32.91 -5.12
CA VAL A 157 -5.58 34.04 -4.38
C VAL A 157 -4.63 34.86 -5.28
N SER A 158 -4.47 34.48 -6.55
CA SER A 158 -3.75 35.22 -7.59
C SER A 158 -4.71 35.91 -8.54
#